data_AF-A0A1M7MGC5-F1
#
_entry.id   AF-A0A1M7MGC5-F1
#
_cell.length_a   1.000
_cell.length_b   1.000
_cell.length_c   1.000
_cell.angle_alpha   90.00
_cell.angle_beta   90.00
_cell.angle_gamma   90.00
#
_symmetry.space_group_name_H-M   'P 1'
#
loop_
_entity.id
_entity.type
_entity.pdbx_description
1 polymer ?
#
loop_
_entity_poly.entity_id
_entity_poly.type
_entity_poly.pdbx_seq_one_letter_code
_entity_poly.pdbx_strand_id
1 'polypeptide(L)' 'MKTDYELQSRKNKAWGEIGYGIMWLFVVALIEGISYTQGFEGLFYHFMSIPAGIAAIYKFVIGFRKFKNIK' A
#
# COMPACT_ATOMS: atom_id res chain seq x y z
N MET A 1 -14.62 9.12 -27.38
CA MET A 1 -14.20 7.77 -26.99
C MET A 1 -12.77 7.86 -26.47
N LYS A 2 -12.47 7.28 -25.30
CA LYS A 2 -11.07 7.09 -24.90
C LYS A 2 -10.47 6.01 -25.80
N THR A 3 -9.24 6.21 -26.25
CA THR A 3 -8.52 5.16 -26.99
C THR A 3 -8.18 4.00 -26.05
N ASP A 4 -8.09 2.78 -26.57
CA ASP A 4 -7.79 1.59 -25.76
C ASP A 4 -6.49 1.74 -24.95
N TYR A 5 -5.50 2.44 -25.51
CA TYR A 5 -4.24 2.76 -24.84
C TYR A 5 -4.41 3.65 -23.60
N GLU A 6 -5.30 4.64 -23.64
CA GLU A 6 -5.57 5.49 -22.48
C GLU A 6 -6.26 4.71 -21.36
N LEU A 7 -7.15 3.78 -21.73
CA LEU A 7 -7.85 2.94 -20.76
C LEU A 7 -6.88 1.96 -20.09
N GLN A 8 -6.00 1.32 -20.88
CA GLN A 8 -4.95 0.44 -20.34
C GLN A 8 -3.94 1.19 -19.47
N SER A 9 -3.51 2.39 -19.88
CA SER A 9 -2.59 3.22 -19.08
C SER A 9 -3.18 3.55 -17.70
N ARG A 10 -4.48 3.91 -17.64
CA ARG A 10 -5.16 4.17 -16.37
C ARG A 10 -5.26 2.91 -15.50
N LYS A 11 -5.53 1.75 -16.10
CA LYS A 11 -5.56 0.46 -15.39
C LYS A 11 -4.18 0.12 -14.81
N ASN A 12 -3.12 0.27 -15.59
CA ASN A 12 -1.75 -0.01 -15.15
C ASN A 12 -1.33 0.92 -14.01
N LYS A 13 -1.68 2.22 -14.07
CA LYS A 13 -1.44 3.17 -12.98
C LYS A 13 -2.18 2.76 -11.70
N ALA A 14 -3.46 2.38 -11.80
CA ALA A 14 -4.23 1.93 -10.65
C ALA A 14 -3.63 0.65 -10.03
N TRP A 15 -3.24 -0.33 -10.87
CA TRP A 15 -2.54 -1.53 -10.42
C TRP A 15 -1.19 -1.23 -9.75
N GLY A 16 -0.43 -0.27 -10.28
CA GLY A 16 0.82 0.18 -9.67
C GLY A 16 0.61 0.75 -8.28
N GLU A 17 -0.44 1.56 -8.07
CA GLU A 17 -0.78 2.10 -6.74
C GLU A 17 -1.27 1.03 -5.76
N ILE A 18 -2.07 0.07 -6.23
CA ILE A 18 -2.50 -1.07 -5.43
C ILE A 18 -1.29 -1.92 -5.03
N GLY A 19 -0.43 -2.28 -5.98
CA GLY A 19 0.77 -3.07 -5.74
C GLY A 19 1.74 -2.39 -4.78
N TYR A 20 1.92 -1.07 -4.91
CA TYR A 20 2.72 -0.28 -3.97
C TYR A 20 2.14 -0.31 -2.55
N GLY A 21 0.81 -0.18 -2.42
CA GLY A 21 0.14 -0.31 -1.12
C GLY A 21 0.33 -1.70 -0.50
N ILE A 22 0.17 -2.77 -1.29
CA ILE A 22 0.39 -4.16 -0.83
C ILE A 22 1.84 -4.37 -0.36
N MET A 23 2.82 -3.90 -1.14
CA MET A 23 4.23 -4.01 -0.79
C MET A 23 4.52 -3.36 0.57
N TRP A 24 4.01 -2.14 0.81
CA TRP A 24 4.23 -1.47 2.09
C TRP A 24 3.48 -2.11 3.25
N LEU A 25 2.26 -2.63 3.03
CA LEU A 25 1.55 -3.42 4.03
C LEU A 25 2.36 -4.65 4.44
N PHE A 26 2.99 -5.32 3.47
CA PHE A 26 3.85 -6.47 3.74
C PHE A 26 5.09 -6.06 4.56
N VAL A 27 5.75 -4.95 4.21
CA VAL A 27 6.90 -4.43 4.98
C VAL A 27 6.50 -4.09 6.42
N VAL A 28 5.34 -3.44 6.61
CA VAL A 28 4.81 -3.13 7.94
C VAL A 28 4.55 -4.42 8.73
N ALA A 29 3.96 -5.44 8.10
CA ALA A 29 3.75 -6.74 8.74
C ALA A 29 5.07 -7.43 9.15
N LEU A 30 6.13 -7.31 8.34
CA LEU A 30 7.46 -7.81 8.71
C LEU A 30 8.05 -7.06 9.91
N ILE A 31 7.96 -5.73 9.92
CA ILE A 31 8.44 -4.89 11.04
C ILE A 31 7.69 -5.25 12.33
N GLU A 32 6.37 -5.38 12.27
CA GLU A 32 5.54 -5.80 13.42
C GLU A 32 5.89 -7.21 13.90
N GLY A 33 6.10 -8.15 12.97
CA GLY A 33 6.51 -9.51 13.31
C GLY A 33 7.85 -9.55 14.06
N ILE A 34 8.81 -8.72 13.66
CA ILE A 34 10.10 -8.60 14.36
C ILE A 34 9.91 -7.90 15.71
N SER A 35 9.12 -6.82 15.76
CA SER A 35 8.83 -6.06 16.98
C SER A 35 8.28 -6.96 18.10
N TYR A 36 7.42 -7.92 17.74
CA TYR A 36 6.83 -8.88 18.68
C TYR A 36 7.86 -9.81 19.35
N THR A 37 9.03 -9.99 18.74
CA THR A 37 10.10 -10.86 19.26
C THR A 37 11.12 -10.14 20.13
N GLN A 38 11.11 -8.79 20.15
CA GLN A 38 12.16 -7.96 20.79
C GLN A 38 11.73 -7.23 22.08
N GLY A 39 10.52 -7.45 22.59
CA GLY A 39 10.08 -6.88 23.87
C GLY A 39 10.05 -5.33 23.86
N PHE A 40 10.72 -4.67 24.81
CA PHE A 40 10.66 -3.20 24.96
C PHE A 40 11.32 -2.45 23.79
N GLU A 41 12.37 -3.01 23.17
CA GLU A 41 12.99 -2.45 21.97
C GLU A 41 12.06 -2.54 20.74
N GLY A 42 11.14 -3.51 20.74
CA GLY A 42 10.09 -3.68 19.75
C GLY A 42 9.09 -2.51 19.69
N LEU A 43 8.92 -1.74 20.78
CA LEU A 43 8.02 -0.58 20.79
C LEU A 43 8.48 0.51 19.81
N PHE A 44 9.79 0.74 19.68
CA PHE A 44 10.31 1.73 18.75
C PHE A 44 9.96 1.35 17.30
N TYR A 45 10.18 0.08 16.93
CA TYR A 45 9.84 -0.44 15.61
C TYR A 45 8.33 -0.42 15.34
N HIS A 46 7.50 -0.71 16.34
CA HIS A 46 6.05 -0.58 16.26
C HIS A 46 5.62 0.86 15.96
N PHE A 47 6.12 1.85 16.71
CA PHE A 47 5.77 3.25 16.45
C PHE A 47 6.23 3.73 15.06
N MET A 48 7.39 3.26 14.60
CA MET A 48 7.91 3.58 13.27
C MET A 48 7.12 2.90 12.14
N SER A 49 6.46 1.76 12.40
CA SER A 49 5.65 1.05 11.42
C SER A 49 4.32 1.75 11.14
N ILE A 50 3.77 2.48 12.13
CA ILE A 50 2.43 3.10 12.06
C ILE A 50 2.30 4.09 10.88
N PRO A 51 3.19 5.09 10.70
CA PRO A 51 3.10 6.01 9.56
C PRO A 51 3.19 5.29 8.21
N ALA A 52 4.05 4.26 8.12
CA ALA A 52 4.19 3.46 6.92
C ALA A 52 2.91 2.66 6.63
N GLY A 53 2.29 2.08 7.66
CA GLY A 53 1.00 1.37 7.56
C GLY A 53 -0.13 2.28 7.08
N ILE A 54 -0.24 3.48 7.64
CA ILE A 54 -1.25 4.47 7.23
C ILE A 54 -1.07 4.84 5.76
N ALA A 55 0.17 5.14 5.33
CA ALA A 55 0.47 5.48 3.94
C ALA A 55 0.17 4.30 2.97
N ALA A 56 0.48 3.07 3.39
CA ALA A 56 0.22 1.86 2.63
C ALA A 56 -1.27 1.62 2.40
N ILE A 57 -2.07 1.70 3.47
CA ILE A 57 -3.54 1.57 3.42
C ILE A 57 -4.13 2.65 2.52
N TYR A 58 -3.68 3.89 2.69
CA TYR A 58 -4.17 5.01 1.88
C TYR A 58 -3.93 4.79 0.39
N LYS A 59 -2.72 4.38 -0.01
CA LYS A 59 -2.37 4.09 -1.40
C LYS A 59 -3.17 2.91 -1.95
N PHE A 60 -3.33 1.85 -1.18
CA PHE A 60 -4.14 0.70 -1.55
C PHE A 60 -5.60 1.10 -1.83
N VAL A 61 -6.21 1.85 -0.91
CA VAL A 61 -7.61 2.31 -1.04
C VAL A 61 -7.78 3.25 -2.24
N ILE A 62 -6.85 4.19 -2.46
CA ILE A 62 -6.91 5.08 -3.63
C ILE A 62 -6.73 4.30 -4.93
N GLY A 63 -5.80 3.36 -4.97
CA GLY A 63 -5.60 2.48 -6.12
C GLY A 63 -6.88 1.73 -6.48
N PHE A 64 -7.57 1.15 -5.49
CA PHE A 64 -8.86 0.48 -5.67
C PHE A 64 -9.97 1.44 -6.15
N ARG A 65 -10.06 2.65 -5.58
CA ARG A 65 -11.03 3.66 -6.03
C ARG A 65 -10.77 4.08 -7.47
N LYS A 66 -9.51 4.30 -7.85
CA LYS A 66 -9.11 4.60 -9.23
C LYS A 66 -9.50 3.47 -10.15
N PHE A 67 -9.20 2.22 -9.78
CA PHE A 67 -9.56 1.05 -10.56
C PHE A 67 -11.08 0.96 -10.83
N LYS A 68 -11.90 1.15 -9.79
CA LYS A 68 -13.37 1.12 -9.89
C LYS A 68 -13.95 2.25 -10.76
N ASN A 69 -13.27 3.39 -10.83
CA ASN A 69 -13.71 4.58 -11.57
C ASN A 69 -13.16 4.67 -13.01
N ILE A 70 -12.45 3.65 -13.49
CA ILE A 70 -12.05 3.58 -14.90
C ILE A 70 -13.29 3.21 -15.74
N LYS A 71 -13.93 4.25 -16.29
CA LYS A 71 -14.92 4.18 -17.37
C LYS A 71 -14.30 4.67 -18.67
#